data_AF-A0A259NLL0-F1
#
_entry.id   AF-A0A259NLL0-F1
#
_cell.length_a   1.000
_cell.length_b   1.000
_cell.length_c   1.000
_cell.angle_alpha   90.00
_cell.angle_beta   90.00
_cell.angle_gamma   90.00
#
_symmetry.space_group_name_H-M   'P 1'
#
loop_
_entity.id
_entity.type
_entity.pdbx_description
1 polymer ?
#
loop_
_entity_poly.entity_id
_entity_poly.type
_entity_poly.pdbx_seq_one_letter_code
_entity_poly.pdbx_strand_id
1 'polypeptide(L)'
;ETIERVVAAAKQHGAELGDADTRFMLATGPAGVMAATNEAVSAAQQPMMWYVYAAVILLCLLSFRSVRATAAVIIPLYVVSVLATALMTKLQIGLTVSTLPVIALGVGIGVDYGIYILSTMSQQLRDGMPLRQAYFEALKERGSAVLFTGITLAIGVSTWVFSALKFQVDMGILLTFMFIVNMLGAIVVLPALAAFFWRKNN
;
A
#
# COMPACT_ATOMS: atom_id res chain seq x y z
N GLU A 1 -8.51 -6.72 -22.41
CA GLU A 1 -8.34 -8.04 -23.08
C GLU A 1 -7.73 -8.02 -24.49
N THR A 2 -7.52 -6.88 -25.17
CA THR A 2 -7.25 -6.91 -26.63
C THR A 2 -5.77 -6.83 -27.04
N ILE A 3 -4.87 -6.27 -26.21
CA ILE A 3 -3.42 -6.17 -26.53
C ILE A 3 -2.62 -7.33 -25.94
N GLU A 4 -2.89 -7.74 -24.70
CA GLU A 4 -2.17 -8.84 -24.05
C GLU A 4 -2.28 -10.14 -24.83
N ARG A 5 -3.46 -10.45 -25.40
CA ARG A 5 -3.66 -11.66 -26.22
C ARG A 5 -2.84 -11.63 -27.51
N VAL A 6 -2.79 -10.48 -28.17
CA VAL A 6 -2.01 -10.30 -29.41
C VAL A 6 -0.51 -10.38 -29.12
N VAL A 7 -0.07 -9.76 -28.03
CA VAL A 7 1.33 -9.81 -27.57
C VAL A 7 1.72 -11.23 -27.16
N ALA A 8 0.84 -11.95 -26.45
CA ALA A 8 1.07 -13.34 -26.05
C ALA A 8 1.18 -14.26 -27.27
N ALA A 9 0.29 -14.13 -28.24
CA ALA A 9 0.34 -14.90 -29.49
C ALA A 9 1.62 -14.58 -30.31
N ALA A 10 2.00 -13.30 -30.39
CA ALA A 10 3.22 -12.89 -31.07
C ALA A 10 4.49 -13.43 -30.39
N LYS A 11 4.54 -13.47 -29.06
CA LYS A 11 5.64 -14.08 -28.30
C LYS A 11 5.68 -15.59 -28.43
N GLN A 12 4.52 -16.25 -28.42
CA GLN A 12 4.42 -17.69 -28.57
C GLN A 12 4.94 -18.12 -29.95
N HIS A 13 4.48 -17.49 -31.03
CA HIS A 13 5.01 -17.75 -32.37
C HIS A 13 6.49 -17.34 -32.51
N GLY A 14 6.93 -16.26 -31.87
CA GLY A 14 8.34 -15.87 -31.85
C GLY A 14 9.24 -16.87 -31.11
N ALA A 15 8.72 -17.58 -30.11
CA ALA A 15 9.43 -18.64 -29.40
C ALA A 15 9.41 -19.97 -30.16
N GLU A 16 8.32 -20.27 -30.89
CA GLU A 16 8.21 -21.45 -31.76
C GLU A 16 9.10 -21.33 -33.02
N LEU A 17 9.34 -20.11 -33.50
CA LEU A 17 10.13 -19.83 -34.70
C LEU A 17 11.61 -19.48 -34.41
N GLY A 18 11.98 -19.23 -33.14
CA GLY A 18 13.33 -18.84 -32.76
C GLY A 18 14.29 -20.04 -32.62
N ASP A 19 15.48 -19.91 -33.19
CA ASP A 19 16.61 -20.87 -33.03
C ASP A 19 17.70 -20.28 -32.12
N ALA A 20 18.75 -21.04 -31.79
CA ALA A 20 19.86 -20.63 -30.93
C ALA A 20 20.53 -19.30 -31.35
N ASP A 21 20.45 -18.94 -32.64
CA ASP A 21 21.00 -17.70 -33.22
C ASP A 21 19.98 -16.58 -33.48
N THR A 22 18.67 -16.81 -33.27
CA THR A 22 17.62 -15.84 -33.65
C THR A 22 16.54 -15.67 -32.59
N ARG A 23 16.42 -14.43 -32.07
CA ARG A 23 15.41 -14.04 -31.09
C ARG A 23 14.41 -13.06 -31.69
N PHE A 24 13.16 -13.50 -31.85
CA PHE A 24 12.07 -12.64 -32.27
C PHE A 24 11.62 -11.74 -31.11
N MET A 25 11.71 -10.43 -31.30
CA MET A 25 11.26 -9.41 -30.34
C MET A 25 10.01 -8.70 -30.87
N LEU A 26 9.18 -8.18 -29.97
CA LEU A 26 8.06 -7.33 -30.37
C LEU A 26 8.58 -6.12 -31.17
N ALA A 27 7.90 -5.80 -32.28
CA ALA A 27 8.26 -4.67 -33.12
C ALA A 27 8.22 -3.34 -32.33
N THR A 28 9.13 -2.43 -32.65
CA THR A 28 9.15 -1.06 -32.11
C THR A 28 7.90 -0.29 -32.54
N GLY A 29 7.30 0.47 -31.61
CA GLY A 29 6.09 1.28 -31.85
C GLY A 29 5.30 1.50 -30.56
N PRO A 30 4.30 2.42 -30.52
CA PRO A 30 3.56 2.74 -29.30
C PRO A 30 2.94 1.53 -28.60
N ALA A 31 2.38 0.59 -29.38
CA ALA A 31 1.80 -0.65 -28.85
C ALA A 31 2.85 -1.61 -28.26
N GLY A 32 4.01 -1.76 -28.91
CA GLY A 32 5.12 -2.59 -28.41
C GLY A 32 5.75 -2.02 -27.14
N VAL A 33 5.93 -0.70 -27.08
CA VAL A 33 6.42 0.01 -25.88
C VAL A 33 5.42 -0.11 -24.73
N MET A 34 4.13 0.08 -24.99
CA MET A 34 3.08 -0.10 -23.97
C MET A 34 3.03 -1.54 -23.47
N ALA A 35 3.15 -2.53 -24.35
CA ALA A 35 3.17 -3.94 -23.97
C ALA A 35 4.38 -4.30 -23.10
N ALA A 36 5.58 -3.88 -23.50
CA ALA A 36 6.80 -4.09 -22.73
C ALA A 36 6.76 -3.37 -21.37
N THR A 37 6.19 -2.16 -21.34
CA THR A 37 6.01 -1.39 -20.11
C THR A 37 5.03 -2.08 -19.16
N ASN A 38 3.88 -2.54 -19.67
CA ASN A 38 2.88 -3.23 -18.87
C ASN A 38 3.42 -4.55 -18.29
N GLU A 39 4.18 -5.31 -19.08
CA GLU A 39 4.86 -6.52 -18.62
C GLU A 39 5.89 -6.20 -17.53
N ALA A 40 6.73 -5.17 -17.72
CA ALA A 40 7.70 -4.75 -16.71
C ALA A 40 7.02 -4.29 -15.41
N VAL A 41 5.91 -3.54 -15.50
CA VAL A 41 5.12 -3.08 -14.35
C VAL A 41 4.48 -4.26 -13.62
N SER A 42 3.87 -5.20 -14.34
CA SER A 42 3.26 -6.40 -13.76
C SER A 42 4.30 -7.29 -13.06
N ALA A 43 5.45 -7.49 -13.71
CA ALA A 43 6.57 -8.23 -13.14
C ALA A 43 7.18 -7.53 -11.91
N ALA A 44 7.18 -6.20 -11.87
CA ALA A 44 7.70 -5.41 -10.75
C ALA A 44 6.73 -5.27 -9.58
N GLN A 45 5.41 -5.38 -9.80
CA GLN A 45 4.39 -5.15 -8.77
C GLN A 45 4.55 -6.09 -7.57
N GLN A 46 4.61 -7.40 -7.84
CA GLN A 46 4.75 -8.41 -6.80
C GLN A 46 6.03 -8.22 -5.97
N PRO A 47 7.25 -8.20 -6.57
CA PRO A 47 8.47 -8.04 -5.79
C PRO A 47 8.52 -6.70 -5.06
N MET A 48 7.99 -5.61 -5.64
CA MET A 48 7.91 -4.33 -4.95
C MET A 48 7.07 -4.43 -3.67
N MET A 49 5.88 -5.03 -3.75
CA MET A 49 5.03 -5.22 -2.56
C MET A 49 5.72 -6.11 -1.53
N TRP A 50 6.36 -7.21 -1.95
CA TRP A 50 7.14 -8.06 -1.04
C TRP A 50 8.26 -7.29 -0.33
N TYR A 51 9.02 -6.46 -1.05
CA TYR A 51 10.09 -5.65 -0.46
C TYR A 51 9.55 -4.60 0.51
N VAL A 52 8.46 -3.91 0.15
CA VAL A 52 7.83 -2.91 1.03
C VAL A 52 7.30 -3.58 2.31
N TYR A 53 6.56 -4.69 2.19
CA TYR A 53 6.07 -5.41 3.36
C TYR A 53 7.20 -6.01 4.19
N ALA A 54 8.24 -6.58 3.57
CA ALA A 54 9.40 -7.10 4.29
C ALA A 54 10.12 -5.99 5.06
N ALA A 55 10.32 -4.83 4.45
CA ALA A 55 10.90 -3.66 5.11
C ALA A 55 10.03 -3.18 6.28
N VAL A 56 8.73 -3.06 6.08
CA VAL A 56 7.77 -2.69 7.12
C VAL A 56 7.77 -3.69 8.28
N ILE A 57 7.70 -4.99 7.99
CA ILE A 57 7.77 -6.07 9.00
C ILE A 57 9.05 -5.95 9.81
N LEU A 58 10.18 -5.80 9.12
CA LEU A 58 11.49 -5.72 9.76
C LEU A 58 11.61 -4.48 10.65
N LEU A 59 11.18 -3.32 10.16
CA LEU A 59 11.18 -2.07 10.94
C LEU A 59 10.24 -2.16 12.16
N CYS A 60 9.03 -2.69 11.99
CA CYS A 60 8.11 -2.92 13.11
C CYS A 60 8.68 -3.92 14.13
N LEU A 61 9.31 -5.00 13.68
CA LEU A 61 9.92 -5.99 14.56
C LEU A 61 11.13 -5.41 15.31
N LEU A 62 11.94 -4.58 14.66
CA LEU A 62 13.05 -3.88 15.32
C LEU A 62 12.56 -2.85 16.35
N SER A 63 11.50 -2.10 16.01
CA SER A 63 10.96 -1.02 16.84
C SER A 63 10.20 -1.56 18.06
N PHE A 64 9.31 -2.54 17.86
CA PHE A 64 8.45 -3.08 18.93
C PHE A 64 8.99 -4.35 19.58
N ARG A 65 9.93 -5.07 18.93
CA ARG A 65 10.41 -6.41 19.37
C ARG A 65 9.27 -7.39 19.66
N SER A 66 8.12 -7.22 19.02
CA SER A 66 6.91 -7.99 19.28
C SER A 66 6.19 -8.32 17.97
N VAL A 67 6.01 -9.62 17.72
CA VAL A 67 5.28 -10.13 16.56
C VAL A 67 3.80 -9.73 16.62
N ARG A 68 3.22 -9.68 17.83
CA ARG A 68 1.81 -9.27 18.03
C ARG A 68 1.59 -7.81 17.65
N ALA A 69 2.51 -6.93 18.09
CA ALA A 69 2.50 -5.52 17.75
C ALA A 69 2.66 -5.31 16.24
N THR A 70 3.60 -6.03 15.63
CA THR A 70 3.85 -5.99 14.20
C THR A 70 2.63 -6.44 13.39
N ALA A 71 1.99 -7.53 13.78
CA ALA A 71 0.76 -8.01 13.14
C ALA A 71 -0.40 -7.00 13.27
N ALA A 72 -0.54 -6.34 14.43
CA ALA A 72 -1.58 -5.34 14.65
C ALA A 72 -1.48 -4.12 13.71
N VAL A 73 -0.28 -3.80 13.22
CA VAL A 73 -0.05 -2.69 12.27
C VAL A 73 -0.17 -3.16 10.81
N ILE A 74 0.32 -4.36 10.50
CA ILE A 74 0.35 -4.86 9.13
C ILE A 74 -1.03 -5.28 8.63
N ILE A 75 -1.86 -5.87 9.49
CA ILE A 75 -3.19 -6.33 9.09
C ILE A 75 -4.06 -5.19 8.53
N PRO A 76 -4.23 -4.03 9.23
CA PRO A 76 -4.94 -2.89 8.67
C PRO A 76 -4.33 -2.41 7.35
N LEU A 77 -2.99 -2.34 7.29
CA LEU A 77 -2.26 -1.88 6.11
C LEU A 77 -2.50 -2.76 4.88
N TYR A 78 -2.53 -4.08 5.09
CA TYR A 78 -2.85 -5.04 4.04
C TYR A 78 -4.30 -4.86 3.55
N VAL A 79 -5.25 -4.68 4.47
CA VAL A 79 -6.65 -4.40 4.11
C VAL A 79 -6.73 -3.13 3.25
N VAL A 80 -6.06 -2.04 3.63
CA VAL A 80 -6.08 -0.80 2.82
C VAL A 80 -5.44 -1.00 1.45
N SER A 81 -4.38 -1.79 1.35
CA SER A 81 -3.70 -2.07 0.07
C SER A 81 -4.59 -2.87 -0.88
N VAL A 82 -5.32 -3.85 -0.35
CA VAL A 82 -6.34 -4.60 -1.11
C VAL A 82 -7.48 -3.67 -1.54
N LEU A 83 -7.96 -2.80 -0.64
CA LEU A 83 -8.99 -1.82 -0.97
C LEU A 83 -8.54 -0.81 -2.04
N ALA A 84 -7.28 -0.38 -2.01
CA ALA A 84 -6.71 0.50 -3.03
C ALA A 84 -6.66 -0.19 -4.39
N THR A 85 -6.25 -1.47 -4.42
CA THR A 85 -6.27 -2.28 -5.65
C THR A 85 -7.70 -2.47 -6.17
N ALA A 86 -8.67 -2.72 -5.29
CA ALA A 86 -10.07 -2.83 -5.66
C ALA A 86 -10.64 -1.49 -6.20
N LEU A 87 -10.22 -0.36 -5.63
CA LEU A 87 -10.58 0.97 -6.11
C LEU A 87 -10.02 1.21 -7.52
N MET A 88 -8.78 0.81 -7.78
CA MET A 88 -8.19 0.90 -9.11
C MET A 88 -9.02 0.12 -10.14
N THR A 89 -9.40 -1.12 -9.81
CA THR A 89 -10.25 -1.93 -10.69
C THR A 89 -11.61 -1.27 -10.92
N LYS A 90 -12.24 -0.73 -9.87
CA LYS A 90 -13.55 -0.08 -9.96
C LYS A 90 -13.53 1.21 -10.79
N LEU A 91 -12.48 2.01 -10.66
CA LEU A 91 -12.31 3.27 -11.38
C LEU A 91 -11.61 3.11 -12.74
N GLN A 92 -11.32 1.87 -13.15
CA GLN A 92 -10.56 1.56 -14.36
C GLN A 92 -9.20 2.29 -14.44
N ILE A 93 -8.58 2.52 -13.29
CA ILE A 93 -7.23 3.07 -13.22
C ILE A 93 -6.26 1.92 -13.48
N GLY A 94 -5.55 1.98 -14.60
CA GLY A 94 -4.57 0.97 -14.96
C GLY A 94 -3.41 0.91 -13.97
N LEU A 95 -2.90 -0.29 -13.73
CA LEU A 95 -1.60 -0.46 -13.11
C LEU A 95 -0.53 -0.04 -14.13
N THR A 96 0.18 1.03 -13.82
CA THR A 96 1.15 1.66 -14.72
C THR A 96 2.42 2.00 -13.94
N VAL A 97 3.45 2.45 -14.67
CA VAL A 97 4.72 2.93 -14.08
C VAL A 97 4.47 4.07 -13.07
N SER A 98 3.39 4.83 -13.24
CA SER A 98 3.04 5.95 -12.36
C SER A 98 2.26 5.52 -11.11
N THR A 99 1.35 4.54 -11.22
CA THR A 99 0.48 4.14 -10.10
C THR A 99 1.13 3.11 -9.18
N LEU A 100 2.08 2.33 -9.68
CA LEU A 100 2.80 1.32 -8.90
C LEU A 100 3.62 1.91 -7.74
N PRO A 101 4.45 2.97 -7.93
CA PRO A 101 5.13 3.63 -6.83
C PRO A 101 4.19 4.30 -5.84
N VAL A 102 3.03 4.77 -6.31
CA VAL A 102 2.03 5.42 -5.46
C VAL A 102 1.45 4.48 -4.42
N ILE A 103 1.17 3.21 -4.79
CA ILE A 103 0.72 2.22 -3.81
C ILE A 103 1.81 1.97 -2.77
N ALA A 104 3.06 1.76 -3.21
CA ALA A 104 4.17 1.55 -2.29
C ALA A 104 4.38 2.72 -1.31
N LEU A 105 4.27 3.95 -1.82
CA LEU A 105 4.35 5.18 -1.02
C LEU A 105 3.16 5.31 -0.06
N GLY A 106 1.95 5.01 -0.51
CA GLY A 106 0.76 5.02 0.33
C GLY A 106 0.83 3.97 1.45
N VAL A 107 1.44 2.82 1.19
CA VAL A 107 1.73 1.79 2.21
C VAL A 107 2.77 2.29 3.21
N GLY A 108 3.86 2.88 2.71
CA GLY A 108 4.93 3.42 3.55
C GLY A 108 4.48 4.55 4.48
N ILE A 109 3.61 5.45 4.01
CA ILE A 109 3.06 6.52 4.86
C ILE A 109 1.94 5.99 5.77
N GLY A 110 1.14 5.05 5.27
CA GLY A 110 0.02 4.48 6.02
C GLY A 110 0.44 3.72 7.28
N VAL A 111 1.58 3.03 7.23
CA VAL A 111 2.09 2.28 8.36
C VAL A 111 2.43 3.18 9.56
N ASP A 112 2.89 4.41 9.30
CA ASP A 112 3.36 5.33 10.32
C ASP A 112 2.25 5.69 11.31
N TYR A 113 1.01 5.82 10.84
CA TYR A 113 -0.15 6.10 11.69
C TYR A 113 -0.36 5.00 12.73
N GLY A 114 -0.28 3.73 12.30
CA GLY A 114 -0.40 2.57 13.18
C GLY A 114 0.78 2.47 14.14
N ILE A 115 2.00 2.69 13.66
CA ILE A 115 3.21 2.67 14.49
C ILE A 115 3.13 3.73 15.59
N TYR A 116 2.69 4.94 15.26
CA TYR A 116 2.62 6.05 16.22
C TYR A 116 1.65 5.78 17.36
N ILE A 117 0.42 5.35 17.03
CA ILE A 117 -0.60 5.00 18.03
C ILE A 117 -0.14 3.78 18.86
N LEU A 118 0.37 2.75 18.20
CA LEU A 118 0.81 1.53 18.88
C LEU A 118 2.01 1.77 19.79
N SER A 119 2.95 2.65 19.42
CA SER A 119 4.11 2.99 20.24
C SER A 119 3.69 3.60 21.57
N THR A 120 2.83 4.62 21.53
CA THR A 120 2.30 5.23 22.76
C THR A 120 1.46 4.22 23.56
N MET A 121 0.59 3.45 22.91
CA MET A 121 -0.20 2.42 23.58
C MET A 121 0.70 1.37 24.26
N SER A 122 1.74 0.91 23.57
CA SER A 122 2.68 -0.09 24.08
C SER A 122 3.47 0.44 25.28
N GLN A 123 3.83 1.74 25.26
CA GLN A 123 4.47 2.37 26.40
C GLN A 123 3.55 2.38 27.62
N GLN A 124 2.30 2.81 27.47
CA GLN A 124 1.32 2.84 28.57
C GLN A 124 0.94 1.43 29.08
N LEU A 125 0.91 0.44 28.20
CA LEU A 125 0.73 -0.96 28.59
C LEU A 125 1.90 -1.47 29.44
N ARG A 126 3.14 -1.04 29.16
CA ARG A 126 4.32 -1.38 29.97
C ARG A 126 4.30 -0.70 31.34
N ASP A 127 3.65 0.44 31.44
CA ASP A 127 3.41 1.16 32.70
C ASP A 127 2.25 0.54 33.52
N GLY A 128 1.70 -0.61 33.09
CA GLY A 128 0.68 -1.37 33.80
C GLY A 128 -0.76 -0.87 33.58
N MET A 129 -0.96 0.08 32.66
CA MET A 129 -2.28 0.62 32.38
C MET A 129 -3.16 -0.41 31.66
N PRO A 130 -4.45 -0.55 32.02
CA PRO A 130 -5.35 -1.46 31.32
C PRO A 130 -5.50 -1.06 29.85
N LEU A 131 -5.59 -2.06 28.96
CA LEU A 131 -5.58 -1.89 27.50
C LEU A 131 -6.52 -0.80 26.97
N ARG A 132 -7.76 -0.76 27.47
CA ARG A 132 -8.76 0.23 27.04
C ARG A 132 -8.33 1.66 27.38
N GLN A 133 -7.71 1.84 28.55
CA GLN A 133 -7.25 3.15 29.01
C GLN A 133 -5.95 3.55 28.30
N ALA A 134 -5.01 2.60 28.13
CA ALA A 134 -3.78 2.82 27.37
C ALA A 134 -4.07 3.26 25.92
N TYR A 135 -5.05 2.63 25.28
CA TYR A 135 -5.50 3.04 23.94
C TYR A 135 -6.13 4.44 23.93
N PHE A 136 -7.01 4.72 24.90
CA PHE A 136 -7.68 6.02 24.98
C PHE A 136 -6.70 7.17 25.18
N GLU A 137 -5.72 7.01 26.07
CA GLU A 137 -4.68 8.00 26.29
C GLU A 137 -3.73 8.10 25.09
N ALA A 138 -3.41 6.99 24.42
CA ALA A 138 -2.66 7.03 23.16
C ALA A 138 -3.38 7.83 22.07
N LEU A 139 -4.71 7.69 21.97
CA LEU A 139 -5.51 8.44 21.01
C LEU A 139 -5.63 9.93 21.40
N LYS A 140 -5.71 10.25 22.69
CA LYS A 140 -5.66 11.65 23.16
C LYS A 140 -4.32 12.32 22.85
N GLU A 141 -3.22 11.62 23.06
CA GLU A 141 -1.88 12.18 22.88
C GLU A 141 -1.51 12.28 21.39
N ARG A 142 -1.76 11.21 20.62
CA ARG A 142 -1.26 11.07 19.24
C ARG A 142 -2.34 11.05 18.18
N GLY A 143 -3.59 10.75 18.53
CA GLY A 143 -4.69 10.64 17.57
C GLY A 143 -4.98 11.95 16.84
N SER A 144 -4.90 13.10 17.53
CA SER A 144 -5.05 14.41 16.89
C SER A 144 -3.95 14.70 15.86
N ALA A 145 -2.71 14.32 16.15
CA ALA A 145 -1.59 14.46 15.22
C ALA A 145 -1.75 13.55 14.00
N VAL A 146 -2.20 12.30 14.19
CA VAL A 146 -2.49 11.35 13.10
C VAL A 146 -3.64 11.85 12.22
N LEU A 147 -4.72 12.36 12.83
CA LEU A 147 -5.84 12.95 12.10
C LEU A 147 -5.42 14.18 11.30
N PHE A 148 -4.66 15.08 11.93
CA PHE A 148 -4.19 16.29 11.28
C PHE A 148 -3.30 15.96 10.08
N THR A 149 -2.29 15.12 10.27
CA THR A 149 -1.37 14.72 9.19
C THR A 149 -2.09 13.99 8.07
N GLY A 150 -2.97 13.04 8.38
CA GLY A 150 -3.75 12.31 7.38
C GLY A 150 -4.67 13.21 6.56
N ILE A 151 -5.38 14.14 7.21
CA ILE A 151 -6.25 15.11 6.53
C ILE A 151 -5.44 16.09 5.69
N THR A 152 -4.36 16.67 6.24
CA THR A 152 -3.52 17.63 5.52
C THR A 152 -2.87 17.01 4.28
N LEU A 153 -2.35 15.78 4.38
CA LEU A 153 -1.80 15.06 3.23
C LEU A 153 -2.88 14.71 2.20
N ALA A 154 -4.05 14.25 2.66
CA ALA A 154 -5.17 13.93 1.79
C ALA A 154 -5.66 15.17 1.02
N ILE A 155 -5.77 16.33 1.67
CA ILE A 155 -6.15 17.60 1.03
C ILE A 155 -5.05 18.07 0.08
N GLY A 156 -3.78 18.00 0.48
CA GLY A 156 -2.68 18.44 -0.36
C GLY A 156 -2.66 17.69 -1.69
N VAL A 157 -2.79 16.36 -1.64
CA VAL A 157 -2.77 15.52 -2.84
C VAL A 157 -4.11 15.49 -3.57
N SER A 158 -5.25 15.74 -2.90
CA SER A 158 -6.55 15.78 -3.60
C SER A 158 -6.64 16.92 -4.62
N THR A 159 -5.84 17.97 -4.46
CA THR A 159 -5.72 19.04 -5.47
C THR A 159 -5.27 18.51 -6.84
N TRP A 160 -4.58 17.37 -6.90
CA TRP A 160 -4.11 16.76 -8.15
C TRP A 160 -5.25 16.26 -9.04
N VAL A 161 -6.43 16.05 -8.46
CA VAL A 161 -7.64 15.67 -9.21
C VAL A 161 -8.06 16.74 -10.21
N PHE A 162 -7.67 18.00 -10.00
CA PHE A 162 -7.93 19.10 -10.93
C PHE A 162 -6.89 19.24 -12.04
N SER A 163 -5.88 18.37 -12.09
CA SER A 163 -4.86 18.43 -13.13
C SER A 163 -5.41 18.02 -14.51
N ALA A 164 -4.90 18.64 -15.57
CA ALA A 164 -5.17 18.23 -16.95
C ALA A 164 -4.51 16.88 -17.31
N LEU A 165 -3.53 16.44 -16.51
CA LEU A 165 -2.77 15.22 -16.77
C LEU A 165 -3.44 14.02 -16.08
N LYS A 166 -3.96 13.07 -16.87
CA LYS A 166 -4.64 11.87 -16.36
C LYS A 166 -3.81 11.09 -15.34
N PHE A 167 -2.49 10.96 -15.56
CA PHE A 167 -1.63 10.26 -14.60
C PHE A 167 -1.62 10.93 -13.22
N GLN A 168 -1.66 12.26 -13.19
CA GLN A 168 -1.66 13.04 -11.95
C GLN A 168 -3.00 12.92 -11.23
N VAL A 169 -4.11 12.96 -11.98
CA VAL A 169 -5.46 12.73 -11.45
C VAL A 169 -5.58 11.33 -10.83
N ASP A 170 -5.17 10.29 -11.55
CA ASP A 170 -5.25 8.90 -11.09
C ASP A 170 -4.42 8.68 -9.81
N MET A 171 -3.19 9.22 -9.76
CA MET A 171 -2.35 9.20 -8.56
C MET A 171 -2.96 9.99 -7.40
N GLY A 172 -3.55 11.15 -7.68
CA GLY A 172 -4.22 12.00 -6.69
C GLY A 172 -5.36 11.27 -5.99
N ILE A 173 -6.25 10.65 -6.77
CA ILE A 173 -7.36 9.85 -6.24
C ILE A 173 -6.85 8.70 -5.36
N LEU A 174 -5.84 7.96 -5.83
CA LEU A 174 -5.29 6.82 -5.08
C LEU A 174 -4.64 7.23 -3.77
N LEU A 175 -3.78 8.25 -3.78
CA LEU A 175 -3.11 8.72 -2.56
C LEU A 175 -4.09 9.30 -1.56
N THR A 176 -5.05 10.13 -2.00
CA THR A 176 -6.08 10.68 -1.11
C THR A 176 -6.89 9.55 -0.47
N PHE A 177 -7.30 8.54 -1.24
CA PHE A 177 -7.98 7.37 -0.70
C PHE A 177 -7.11 6.63 0.32
N MET A 178 -5.87 6.32 -0.02
CA MET A 178 -4.96 5.59 0.85
C MET A 178 -4.69 6.32 2.16
N PHE A 179 -4.45 7.64 2.14
CA PHE A 179 -4.21 8.41 3.36
C PHE A 179 -5.41 8.43 4.29
N ILE A 180 -6.62 8.66 3.76
CA ILE A 180 -7.84 8.68 4.55
C ILE A 180 -8.12 7.28 5.13
N VAL A 181 -8.05 6.24 4.30
CA VAL A 181 -8.40 4.88 4.72
C VAL A 181 -7.33 4.30 5.65
N ASN A 182 -6.05 4.60 5.46
CA ASN A 182 -5.00 4.22 6.42
C ASN A 182 -5.16 4.91 7.77
N MET A 183 -5.45 6.21 7.77
CA MET A 183 -5.71 6.97 9.00
C MET A 183 -6.91 6.39 9.76
N LEU A 184 -8.02 6.15 9.07
CA LEU A 184 -9.21 5.51 9.67
C LEU A 184 -8.92 4.08 10.12
N GLY A 185 -8.17 3.32 9.32
CA GLY A 185 -7.73 1.96 9.64
C GLY A 185 -6.90 1.92 10.93
N ALA A 186 -5.96 2.84 11.09
CA ALA A 186 -5.13 2.96 12.28
C ALA A 186 -5.96 3.34 13.54
N ILE A 187 -7.01 4.14 13.41
CA ILE A 187 -7.84 4.57 14.55
C ILE A 187 -8.94 3.56 14.88
N VAL A 188 -9.47 2.82 13.90
CA VAL A 188 -10.63 1.94 14.08
C VAL A 188 -10.22 0.47 14.20
N VAL A 189 -9.31 0.00 13.34
CA VAL A 189 -8.95 -1.42 13.27
C VAL A 189 -7.89 -1.78 14.33
N LEU A 190 -6.95 -0.87 14.60
CA LEU A 190 -5.92 -1.07 15.61
C LEU A 190 -6.47 -1.37 17.01
N PRO A 191 -7.48 -0.66 17.57
CA PRO A 191 -8.03 -1.03 18.89
C PRO A 191 -8.74 -2.38 18.88
N ALA A 192 -9.39 -2.77 17.78
CA ALA A 192 -10.03 -4.07 17.66
C ALA A 192 -8.99 -5.21 17.66
N LEU A 193 -7.88 -5.02 16.93
CA LEU A 193 -6.78 -5.98 16.90
C LEU A 193 -5.99 -5.99 18.22
N ALA A 194 -5.77 -4.83 18.84
CA ALA A 194 -5.14 -4.73 20.15
C ALA A 194 -6.00 -5.44 21.20
N ALA A 195 -7.31 -5.24 21.19
CA ALA A 195 -8.26 -5.95 22.05
C ALA A 195 -8.26 -7.46 21.84
N PHE A 196 -7.91 -7.96 20.65
CA PHE A 196 -7.77 -9.38 20.36
C PHE A 196 -6.41 -9.93 20.82
N PHE A 197 -5.30 -9.28 20.47
CA PHE A 197 -3.94 -9.75 20.79
C PHE A 197 -3.52 -9.55 22.26
N TRP A 198 -4.08 -8.55 22.93
CA TRP A 198 -3.87 -8.28 24.35
C TRP A 198 -5.08 -8.68 25.22
N ARG A 199 -6.03 -9.47 24.67
CA ARG A 199 -7.09 -10.12 25.45
C ARG A 199 -6.47 -11.19 26.37
N LYS A 200 -6.02 -10.78 27.55
CA LYS A 200 -5.66 -11.64 28.70
C LYS A 200 -4.51 -12.66 28.49
N ASN A 201 -3.33 -12.32 29.00
CA ASN A 201 -2.83 -13.11 30.13
C ASN A 201 -3.51 -12.48 31.35
N ASN A 202 -4.45 -13.20 31.95
CA ASN A 202 -5.14 -12.80 33.18
C ASN A 202 -4.67 -13.67 34.31
#